data_AF-A0A933F884-F1
#
_entry.id   AF-A0A933F884-F1
#
_cell.length_a   1.000
_cell.length_b   1.000
_cell.length_c   1.000
_cell.angle_alpha   90.00
_cell.angle_beta   90.00
_cell.angle_gamma   90.00
#
_symmetry.space_group_name_H-M   'P 1'
#
loop_
_entity.id
_entity.type
_entity.pdbx_description
1 polymer ?
#
loop_
_entity_poly.entity_id
_entity_poly.type
_entity_poly.pdbx_seq_one_letter_code
_entity_poly.pdbx_strand_id
1 'polypeptide(L)'
;MSYQIRRIDPFWMEHPLVKVLAAGGVVLALAGVLAKMTFLFAAGGIVAAVGILLATKPAISLSLAILGILGGLLTFVAFPNVQVADLSFPFKLLAAVVFSILYSVLMDAVVLVIALAYNLVGAIFGGISVDLEEGEPPSQGG
;
A
#
# COMPACT_ATOMS: atom_id res chain seq x y z
N MET A 1 4.32 13.26 33.47
CA MET A 1 4.58 13.82 32.13
C MET A 1 3.47 13.36 31.20
N SER A 2 2.67 14.26 30.65
CA SER A 2 1.59 13.90 29.72
C SER A 2 2.21 13.50 28.39
N TYR A 3 2.28 12.20 28.12
CA TYR A 3 2.75 11.70 26.83
C TYR A 3 1.70 12.05 25.76
N GLN A 4 2.07 12.91 24.81
CA GLN A 4 1.21 13.25 23.68
C GLN A 4 1.27 12.13 22.65
N ILE A 5 0.08 11.71 22.20
CA ILE A 5 -0.14 10.63 21.25
C ILE A 5 0.71 10.85 20.00
N ARG A 6 1.61 9.91 19.69
CA ARG A 6 2.38 9.95 18.45
C ARG A 6 1.46 9.59 17.30
N ARG A 7 1.08 10.59 16.49
CA ARG A 7 0.31 10.38 15.27
C ARG A 7 1.00 9.31 14.43
N ILE A 8 0.22 8.40 13.85
CA ILE A 8 0.71 7.63 12.70
C ILE A 8 0.74 8.65 11.57
N ASP A 9 1.83 9.39 11.46
CA ASP A 9 2.10 10.31 10.37
C ASP A 9 2.47 9.47 9.16
N PRO A 10 1.52 9.26 8.23
CA PRO A 10 1.83 8.50 7.04
C PRO A 10 2.54 9.47 6.10
N PHE A 11 3.48 8.95 5.31
CA PHE A 11 4.49 9.75 4.61
C PHE A 11 3.90 10.86 3.71
N TRP A 12 2.68 10.66 3.20
CA TRP A 12 1.95 11.70 2.46
C TRP A 12 1.62 12.99 3.24
N MET A 13 1.72 13.03 4.57
CA MET A 13 1.50 14.26 5.36
C MET A 13 2.73 15.17 5.28
N GLU A 14 3.91 14.59 5.08
CA GLU A 14 5.16 15.32 4.87
C GLU A 14 5.24 15.88 3.44
N HIS A 15 4.61 15.21 2.47
CA HIS A 15 4.65 15.59 1.06
C HIS A 15 3.25 15.75 0.44
N PRO A 16 2.68 16.98 0.43
CA PRO A 16 1.33 17.24 -0.07
C PRO A 16 1.16 16.90 -1.56
N LEU A 17 2.23 16.97 -2.35
CA LEU A 17 2.22 16.57 -3.76
C LEU A 17 1.85 15.10 -3.96
N VAL A 18 2.24 14.22 -3.04
CA VAL A 18 1.98 12.79 -3.15
C VAL A 18 0.49 12.48 -2.94
N LYS A 19 -0.18 13.23 -2.04
CA LYS A 19 -1.63 13.15 -1.86
C LYS A 19 -2.38 13.53 -3.14
N VAL A 20 -1.96 14.64 -3.76
CA VAL A 20 -2.58 15.15 -4.98
C VAL A 20 -2.35 14.19 -6.14
N LEU A 21 -1.16 13.58 -6.23
CA LEU A 21 -0.88 12.56 -7.25
C LEU A 21 -1.75 11.32 -7.07
N ALA A 22 -1.82 10.76 -5.86
CA ALA A 22 -2.64 9.57 -5.59
C ALA A 22 -4.13 9.83 -5.84
N ALA A 23 -4.68 10.89 -5.23
CA ALA A 23 -6.09 11.24 -5.38
C ALA A 23 -6.43 11.68 -6.82
N GLY A 24 -5.58 12.52 -7.42
CA GLY A 24 -5.75 13.00 -8.79
C GLY A 24 -5.67 11.88 -9.82
N GLY A 25 -4.78 10.91 -9.62
CA GLY A 25 -4.70 9.70 -10.44
C GLY A 25 -5.97 8.86 -10.37
N VAL A 26 -6.54 8.67 -9.17
CA VAL A 26 -7.82 7.96 -8.99
C VAL A 26 -8.96 8.70 -9.69
N VAL A 27 -9.05 10.03 -9.52
CA VAL A 27 -10.08 10.84 -10.20
C VAL A 27 -9.95 10.77 -11.71
N LEU A 28 -8.73 10.85 -12.24
CA LEU A 28 -8.45 10.66 -13.67
C LEU A 28 -8.87 9.27 -14.14
N ALA A 29 -8.53 8.22 -13.40
CA ALA A 29 -8.91 6.85 -13.75
C ALA A 29 -10.43 6.71 -13.84
N LEU A 30 -11.16 7.24 -12.84
CA LEU A 30 -12.62 7.23 -12.80
C LEU A 30 -13.23 8.04 -13.96
N ALA A 31 -12.68 9.22 -14.25
CA ALA A 31 -13.10 10.02 -15.40
C ALA A 31 -12.91 9.25 -16.72
N GLY A 32 -11.82 8.49 -16.85
CA GLY A 32 -11.55 7.64 -18.01
C GLY A 32 -12.58 6.53 -18.18
N VAL A 33 -13.01 5.90 -17.08
CA VAL A 33 -14.09 4.89 -17.09
C VAL A 33 -15.41 5.53 -17.54
N LEU A 34 -15.78 6.67 -16.96
CA LEU A 34 -17.02 7.38 -17.29
C LEU A 34 -17.04 7.85 -18.75
N ALA A 35 -15.90 8.32 -19.26
CA ALA A 35 -15.73 8.74 -20.65
C ALA A 35 -15.54 7.57 -21.63
N LYS A 36 -15.48 6.32 -21.15
CA LYS A 36 -15.14 5.12 -21.94
C LYS A 36 -13.81 5.23 -22.69
N MET A 37 -12.88 6.02 -22.16
CA MET A 37 -11.56 6.26 -22.74
C MET A 37 -10.51 5.39 -22.03
N THR A 38 -10.19 4.24 -22.62
CA THR A 38 -9.25 3.26 -22.05
C THR A 38 -7.87 3.84 -21.78
N PHE A 39 -7.38 4.73 -22.65
CA PHE A 39 -6.10 5.41 -22.45
C PHE A 39 -6.08 6.29 -21.19
N LEU A 40 -7.17 7.04 -20.96
CA LEU A 40 -7.29 7.94 -19.82
C LEU A 40 -7.43 7.17 -18.50
N PHE A 41 -8.17 6.04 -18.54
CA PHE A 41 -8.21 5.08 -17.44
C PHE A 41 -6.82 4.53 -17.10
N ALA A 42 -6.08 4.05 -18.11
CA ALA A 42 -4.74 3.50 -17.92
C ALA A 42 -3.76 4.54 -17.38
N ALA A 43 -3.74 5.75 -17.95
CA ALA A 43 -2.89 6.85 -17.50
C ALA A 43 -3.22 7.25 -16.06
N GLY A 44 -4.51 7.41 -15.73
CA GLY A 44 -4.95 7.71 -14.37
C GLY A 44 -4.56 6.61 -13.37
N GLY A 45 -4.73 5.35 -13.76
CA GLY A 45 -4.35 4.20 -12.95
C GLY A 45 -2.85 4.14 -12.66
N ILE A 46 -2.00 4.43 -13.65
CA ILE A 46 -0.54 4.49 -13.46
C ILE A 46 -0.18 5.65 -12.50
N VAL A 47 -0.76 6.83 -12.70
CA VAL A 47 -0.52 7.98 -11.82
C VAL A 47 -0.96 7.68 -10.38
N ALA A 48 -2.11 7.03 -10.20
CA ALA A 48 -2.59 6.59 -8.89
C ALA A 48 -1.63 5.60 -8.24
N ALA A 49 -1.20 4.57 -8.98
CA ALA A 49 -0.28 3.56 -8.49
C ALA A 49 1.05 4.17 -8.02
N VAL A 50 1.63 5.06 -8.84
CA VAL A 50 2.86 5.79 -8.47
C VAL A 50 2.63 6.66 -7.23
N GLY A 51 1.51 7.39 -7.18
CA GLY A 51 1.16 8.20 -6.01
C GLY A 51 1.03 7.38 -4.73
N ILE A 52 0.45 6.18 -4.81
CA ILE A 52 0.26 5.25 -3.68
C ILE A 52 1.61 4.67 -3.20
N LEU A 53 2.45 4.22 -4.14
CA LEU A 53 3.77 3.69 -3.80
C LEU A 53 4.65 4.76 -3.16
N LEU A 54 4.61 5.98 -3.69
CA LEU A 54 5.33 7.12 -3.11
C LEU A 54 4.73 7.57 -1.78
N ALA A 55 3.45 7.32 -1.51
CA ALA A 55 2.81 7.70 -0.25
C ALA A 55 3.14 6.76 0.91
N THR A 56 3.60 5.55 0.60
CA THR A 56 3.83 4.50 1.59
C THR A 56 5.29 4.49 2.00
N LYS A 57 5.57 4.15 3.28
CA LYS A 57 6.96 4.02 3.74
C LYS A 57 7.67 2.92 2.92
N PRO A 58 8.89 3.16 2.39
CA PRO A 58 9.58 2.20 1.53
C PRO A 58 9.73 0.80 2.14
N ALA A 59 9.94 0.72 3.46
CA ALA A 59 10.05 -0.55 4.17
C ALA A 59 8.74 -1.37 4.10
N ILE A 60 7.58 -0.72 4.29
CA ILE A 60 6.26 -1.38 4.24
C ILE A 60 5.96 -1.83 2.81
N SER A 61 6.17 -0.94 1.84
CA SER A 61 5.92 -1.22 0.43
C SER A 61 6.80 -2.38 -0.07
N LEU A 62 8.08 -2.41 0.32
CA LEU A 62 8.99 -3.51 0.01
C LEU A 62 8.53 -4.84 0.62
N SER A 63 8.12 -4.85 1.90
CA SER A 63 7.59 -6.05 2.55
C SER A 63 6.36 -6.59 1.81
N LEU A 64 5.42 -5.71 1.44
CA LEU A 64 4.23 -6.08 0.69
C LEU A 64 4.55 -6.54 -0.74
N ALA A 65 5.57 -5.96 -1.39
CA ALA A 65 6.06 -6.40 -2.68
C ALA A 65 6.67 -7.81 -2.62
N ILE A 66 7.47 -8.12 -1.59
CA ILE A 66 8.02 -9.47 -1.38
C ILE A 66 6.90 -10.48 -1.17
N LEU A 67 5.89 -10.15 -0.35
CA LEU A 67 4.73 -11.01 -0.15
C LEU A 67 3.92 -11.19 -1.45
N GLY A 68 3.80 -10.14 -2.26
CA GLY A 68 3.18 -10.20 -3.59
C GLY A 68 3.94 -11.14 -4.53
N ILE A 69 5.28 -11.07 -4.55
CA ILE A 69 6.15 -11.96 -5.34
C ILE A 69 5.98 -13.40 -4.90
N LEU A 70 6.05 -13.67 -3.60
CA LEU A 70 5.86 -15.02 -3.07
C LEU A 70 4.46 -15.55 -3.41
N GLY A 71 3.43 -14.74 -3.20
CA GLY A 71 2.04 -15.10 -3.55
C GLY A 71 1.85 -15.36 -5.04
N GLY A 72 2.44 -14.53 -5.89
CA GLY A 72 2.38 -14.67 -7.35
C GLY A 72 3.10 -15.93 -7.83
N LEU A 73 4.32 -16.19 -7.36
CA LEU A 73 5.06 -17.40 -7.70
C LEU A 73 4.32 -18.66 -7.24
N LEU A 74 3.77 -18.65 -6.02
CA LEU A 74 2.99 -19.78 -5.51
C LEU A 74 1.73 -20.02 -6.35
N THR A 75 0.99 -18.97 -6.70
CA THR A 75 -0.33 -19.06 -7.37
C THR A 75 -0.24 -19.34 -8.87
N PHE A 76 0.79 -18.85 -9.55
CA PHE A 76 0.90 -18.94 -11.01
C PHE A 76 1.97 -19.93 -11.48
N VAL A 77 2.98 -20.24 -10.64
CA VAL A 77 4.14 -21.07 -11.04
C VAL A 77 4.17 -22.39 -10.28
N ALA A 78 4.23 -22.36 -8.94
CA ALA A 78 4.39 -23.58 -8.14
C ALA A 78 3.10 -24.40 -8.05
N PHE A 79 1.97 -23.73 -7.82
CA PHE A 79 0.64 -24.34 -7.70
C PHE A 79 -0.33 -23.58 -8.62
N PRO A 80 -0.18 -23.73 -9.95
CA PRO A 80 -0.96 -22.96 -10.91
C PRO A 80 -2.44 -23.25 -10.74
N ASN A 81 -3.22 -22.18 -10.55
CA ASN A 81 -4.68 -22.23 -10.63
C ASN A 81 -5.13 -22.82 -11.98
N VAL A 82 -6.24 -23.56 -11.99
CA VAL A 82 -6.85 -24.16 -13.19
C VAL A 82 -7.02 -23.17 -14.34
N GLN A 83 -7.22 -21.88 -14.04
CA GLN A 83 -7.38 -20.81 -15.03
C GLN A 83 -6.09 -20.46 -15.78
N VAL A 84 -4.93 -20.80 -15.23
CA VAL A 84 -3.59 -20.47 -15.77
C VAL A 84 -2.73 -21.71 -15.98
N ALA A 85 -3.27 -22.90 -15.72
CA ALA A 85 -2.56 -24.17 -15.79
C ALA A 85 -2.00 -24.43 -17.20
N ASP A 86 -2.76 -24.06 -18.24
CA ASP A 86 -2.39 -24.28 -19.65
C ASP A 86 -1.48 -23.20 -20.23
N LEU A 87 -1.18 -22.14 -19.47
CA LEU A 87 -0.25 -21.10 -19.93
C LEU A 87 1.18 -21.64 -19.98
N SER A 88 1.92 -21.21 -21.01
CA SER A 88 3.34 -21.48 -21.08
C SER A 88 4.09 -20.81 -19.92
N PHE A 89 5.23 -21.38 -19.53
CA PHE A 89 6.00 -20.91 -18.39
C PHE A 89 6.33 -19.41 -18.42
N PRO A 90 6.73 -18.80 -19.56
CA PRO A 90 6.93 -17.35 -19.63
C PRO A 90 5.68 -16.53 -19.31
N PHE A 91 4.49 -16.98 -19.74
CA PHE A 91 3.24 -16.28 -19.42
C PHE A 91 2.82 -16.48 -17.96
N LYS A 92 3.16 -17.62 -17.34
CA LYS A 92 2.98 -17.83 -15.89
C LYS A 92 3.86 -16.86 -15.08
N LEU A 93 5.10 -16.67 -15.49
CA LEU A 93 5.99 -15.68 -14.87
C LEU A 93 5.49 -14.25 -15.05
N LEU A 94 5.02 -13.89 -16.24
CA LEU A 94 4.43 -12.58 -16.50
C LEU A 94 3.20 -12.33 -15.61
N ALA A 95 2.31 -13.33 -15.48
CA ALA A 95 1.16 -13.26 -14.59
C ALA A 95 1.57 -13.07 -13.12
N ALA A 96 2.60 -13.79 -12.66
CA ALA A 96 3.15 -13.62 -11.32
C ALA A 96 3.70 -12.20 -11.10
N VAL A 97 4.42 -11.61 -12.06
CA VAL A 97 4.93 -10.24 -11.99
C VAL A 97 3.80 -9.23 -11.92
N VAL A 98 2.82 -9.33 -12.84
CA VAL A 98 1.67 -8.42 -12.88
C VAL A 98 0.87 -8.51 -11.58
N PHE A 99 0.62 -9.72 -11.08
CA PHE A 99 -0.02 -9.93 -9.78
C PHE A 99 0.76 -9.27 -8.65
N SER A 100 2.08 -9.44 -8.60
CA SER A 100 2.92 -8.90 -7.54
C SER A 100 2.86 -7.37 -7.48
N ILE A 101 2.90 -6.71 -8.64
CA ILE A 101 2.81 -5.25 -8.77
C ILE A 101 1.44 -4.78 -8.29
N LEU A 102 0.36 -5.39 -8.78
CA LEU A 102 -1.00 -5.02 -8.41
C LEU A 102 -1.26 -5.26 -6.91
N TYR A 103 -0.78 -6.38 -6.38
CA TYR A 103 -0.90 -6.72 -4.97
C TYR A 103 -0.20 -5.68 -4.09
N SER A 104 1.04 -5.30 -4.43
CA SER A 104 1.79 -4.28 -3.68
C SER A 104 1.05 -2.94 -3.68
N VAL A 105 0.62 -2.45 -4.84
CA VAL A 105 -0.10 -1.16 -4.95
C VAL A 105 -1.42 -1.21 -4.16
N LEU A 106 -2.17 -2.30 -4.27
CA LEU A 106 -3.46 -2.43 -3.62
C LEU A 106 -3.32 -2.55 -2.10
N MET A 107 -2.34 -3.32 -1.62
CA MET A 107 -2.08 -3.44 -0.18
C MET A 107 -1.54 -2.14 0.41
N ASP A 108 -0.68 -1.42 -0.31
CA ASP A 108 -0.25 -0.07 0.07
C ASP A 108 -1.47 0.84 0.19
N ALA A 109 -2.37 0.85 -0.80
CA ALA A 109 -3.61 1.63 -0.74
C ALA A 109 -4.48 1.28 0.48
N VAL A 110 -4.56 0.01 0.87
CA VAL A 110 -5.30 -0.44 2.05
C VAL A 110 -4.65 0.09 3.33
N VAL A 111 -3.33 -0.04 3.49
CA VAL A 111 -2.59 0.49 4.66
C VAL A 111 -2.82 2.00 4.79
N LEU A 112 -2.75 2.69 3.67
CA LEU A 112 -3.01 4.10 3.53
C LEU A 112 -4.44 4.47 4.00
N VAL A 113 -5.47 3.74 3.55
CA VAL A 113 -6.86 3.94 4.01
C VAL A 113 -7.02 3.66 5.50
N ILE A 114 -6.39 2.61 6.04
CA ILE A 114 -6.42 2.30 7.47
C ILE A 114 -5.78 3.43 8.29
N ALA A 115 -4.65 3.97 7.83
CA ALA A 115 -3.98 5.08 8.50
C ALA A 115 -4.84 6.36 8.49
N LEU A 116 -5.56 6.62 7.40
CA LEU A 116 -6.53 7.70 7.32
C LEU A 116 -7.68 7.49 8.32
N ALA A 117 -8.26 6.29 8.35
CA ALA A 117 -9.36 5.95 9.24
C ALA A 117 -8.96 6.06 10.72
N TYR A 118 -7.77 5.57 11.09
CA TYR A 118 -7.22 5.70 12.45
C TYR A 118 -7.09 7.16 12.87
N ASN A 119 -6.55 8.01 11.99
CA ASN A 119 -6.39 9.44 12.27
C ASN A 119 -7.74 10.17 12.40
N LEU A 120 -8.74 9.81 11.59
CA LEU A 120 -10.09 10.36 11.68
C LEU A 120 -10.77 9.97 12.98
N VAL A 121 -10.71 8.69 13.36
CA VAL A 121 -11.27 8.19 14.62
C VAL A 121 -10.56 8.81 15.82
N GLY A 122 -9.23 8.90 15.80
CA GLY A 122 -8.44 9.55 16.85
C GLY A 122 -8.78 11.03 17.05
N ALA A 123 -9.12 11.74 15.97
CA ALA A 123 -9.55 13.13 16.04
C ALA A 123 -10.95 13.31 16.66
N ILE A 124 -11.84 12.31 16.53
CA ILE A 124 -13.23 12.38 17.02
C ILE A 124 -13.36 11.82 18.45
N PHE A 125 -12.70 10.69 18.75
CA PHE A 125 -12.95 9.91 19.97
C PHE A 125 -11.81 9.95 21.00
N GLY A 126 -10.63 10.49 20.67
CA GLY A 126 -9.42 10.31 21.46
C GLY A 126 -8.85 8.89 21.28
N GLY A 127 -7.60 8.78 20.83
CA GLY A 127 -7.01 7.53 20.33
C GLY A 127 -6.85 6.41 21.37
N ILE A 128 -6.91 5.15 20.90
CA ILE A 128 -6.63 3.95 21.70
C ILE A 128 -5.11 3.79 21.86
N SER A 129 -4.65 3.72 23.11
CA SER A 129 -3.26 3.46 23.52
C SER A 129 -2.99 1.95 23.53
N VAL A 130 -1.87 1.52 22.95
CA VAL A 130 -1.29 0.20 23.22
C VAL A 130 0.13 0.45 23.73
N ASP A 131 0.32 0.27 25.04
CA ASP A 131 1.64 0.30 25.68
C ASP A 131 2.48 -0.87 25.15
N LEU A 132 3.47 -0.59 24.33
CA LEU A 132 4.61 -1.48 24.16
C LEU A 132 5.69 -0.94 25.09
N GLU A 133 5.82 -1.56 26.26
CA GLU A 133 6.85 -1.29 27.26
C GLU A 133 8.23 -1.29 26.58
N GLU A 134 8.80 -0.10 26.43
CA GLU A 134 10.13 0.12 25.89
C GLU A 134 11.11 -0.29 27.00
N GLY A 135 11.79 -1.42 26.81
CA GLY A 135 12.59 -2.09 27.84
C GLY A 135 13.53 -1.16 28.61
N GLU A 136 13.37 -1.17 29.93
CA GLU A 136 14.21 -0.52 30.92
C GLU A 136 15.71 -0.71 30.60
N PRO A 137 16.49 0.35 30.30
CA PRO A 137 17.93 0.22 30.18
C PRO A 137 18.52 -0.08 31.57
N PRO A 138 19.53 -0.98 31.68
CA PRO A 138 20.05 -1.42 32.96
C PRO A 138 20.63 -0.24 33.74
N SER A 139 20.13 -0.07 34.97
CA SER A 139 20.62 0.89 35.96
C SER A 139 22.12 0.72 36.17
N GLN A 140 22.92 1.71 35.78
CA GLN A 140 24.31 1.81 36.24
C GLN A 140 24.28 2.18 37.73
N GLY A 141 24.50 1.19 38.58
CA GLY A 141 24.70 1.36 40.02
C GLY A 141 26.18 1.50 40.35
N GLY A 142 26.53 2.63 40.98
CA GLY A 142 27.49 2.81 42.08
C GLY A 142 28.90 2.28 41.93
#